data_AF-A0A260QFX4-F1
#
_entry.id   AF-A0A260QFX4-F1
#
_cell.length_a   1.000
_cell.length_b   1.000
_cell.length_c   1.000
_cell.angle_alpha   90.00
_cell.angle_beta   90.00
_cell.angle_gamma   90.00
#
_symmetry.space_group_name_H-M   'P 1'
#
loop_
_entity.id
_entity.type
_entity.pdbx_description
1 polymer ?
#
loop_
_entity_poly.entity_id
_entity_poly.type
_entity_poly.pdbx_seq_one_letter_code
_entity_poly.pdbx_strand_id
1 'polypeptide(L)'
;MSEMRVVGIRVEQPQNQPVLLLREADGDRYLPIWIGQTEAAAIALEQQGVQPARPLTHDLVKNLISALGRELKEVRIVDLQEGTFYADLVFDKDVRVSARPSDSVAIALRAGVPIFAEEPVLAEAGLIMPDEREDEVEKFKEFLESVSPDDFKATDG
;
A
#
# COMPACT_ATOMS: atom_id res chain seq x y z
N MET A 1 6.12 -6.33 12.97
CA MET A 1 5.20 -5.50 12.18
C MET A 1 5.42 -4.04 12.54
N SER A 2 5.35 -3.17 11.55
CA SER A 2 5.43 -1.71 11.70
C SER A 2 4.19 -1.05 11.12
N GLU A 3 3.73 0.05 11.72
CA GLU A 3 2.66 0.86 11.17
C GLU A 3 3.17 1.61 9.95
N MET A 4 2.36 1.65 8.89
CA MET A 4 2.69 2.23 7.60
C MET A 4 1.74 3.40 7.29
N ARG A 5 2.31 4.49 6.75
CA ARG A 5 1.57 5.65 6.26
C ARG A 5 1.62 5.71 4.75
N VAL A 6 0.49 6.04 4.12
CA VAL A 6 0.43 6.26 2.68
C VAL A 6 1.05 7.62 2.36
N VAL A 7 2.23 7.61 1.73
CA VAL A 7 2.91 8.83 1.26
C VAL A 7 2.22 9.34 0.00
N GLY A 8 1.82 8.43 -0.88
CA GLY A 8 1.06 8.74 -2.08
C GLY A 8 1.30 7.73 -3.19
N ILE A 9 0.83 8.09 -4.38
CA ILE A 9 1.05 7.32 -5.60
C ILE A 9 2.02 8.08 -6.49
N ARG A 10 2.95 7.34 -7.09
CA ARG A 10 3.87 7.84 -8.12
C ARG A 10 3.67 7.05 -9.40
N VAL A 11 4.10 7.62 -10.52
CA VAL A 11 4.07 6.96 -11.82
C VAL A 11 5.51 6.84 -12.28
N GLU A 12 5.97 5.61 -12.40
CA GLU A 12 7.29 5.28 -12.92
C GLU A 12 7.33 5.48 -14.44
N GLN A 13 8.39 6.13 -14.93
CA GLN A 13 8.63 6.30 -16.37
C GLN A 13 9.77 5.37 -16.80
N PRO A 14 9.73 4.81 -18.03
CA PRO A 14 8.80 5.12 -19.13
C PRO A 14 7.53 4.27 -19.17
N GLN A 15 7.40 3.20 -18.36
CA GLN A 15 6.27 2.26 -18.48
C GLN A 15 4.92 2.84 -17.99
N ASN A 16 4.91 4.03 -17.39
CA ASN A 16 3.74 4.66 -16.78
C ASN A 16 3.04 3.75 -15.77
N GLN A 17 3.81 2.99 -15.00
CA GLN A 17 3.26 2.08 -14.01
C GLN A 17 3.10 2.78 -12.65
N PRO A 18 1.91 2.73 -12.03
CA PRO A 18 1.71 3.32 -10.71
C PRO A 18 2.41 2.54 -9.60
N VAL A 19 3.05 3.27 -8.69
CA VAL A 19 3.68 2.76 -7.47
C VAL A 19 2.99 3.40 -6.28
N LEU A 20 2.41 2.57 -5.41
CA LEU A 20 1.95 2.95 -4.09
C LEU A 20 3.14 3.01 -3.16
N LEU A 21 3.37 4.17 -2.54
CA LEU A 21 4.47 4.36 -1.61
C LEU A 21 3.96 4.44 -0.18
N LEU A 22 4.39 3.48 0.64
CA LEU A 22 4.16 3.45 2.07
C LEU A 22 5.45 3.81 2.80
N ARG A 23 5.36 4.52 3.92
CA ARG A 23 6.51 4.81 4.82
C ARG A 23 6.19 4.28 6.22
N GLU A 24 7.17 3.68 6.89
CA GLU A 24 7.05 3.39 8.31
C GLU A 24 6.72 4.66 9.11
N ALA A 25 5.77 4.56 10.04
CA ALA A 25 5.34 5.69 10.86
C ALA A 25 6.44 6.18 11.81
N ASP A 26 7.19 5.23 12.39
CA ASP A 26 8.25 5.47 13.39
C ASP A 26 9.63 5.00 12.88
N GLY A 27 9.85 5.07 11.55
CA GLY A 27 11.09 4.62 10.92
C GLY A 27 11.34 5.28 9.55
N ASP A 28 12.47 4.90 8.95
CA ASP A 28 12.95 5.49 7.70
C ASP A 28 12.77 4.56 6.50
N ARG A 29 12.13 3.40 6.70
CA ARG A 29 11.86 2.45 5.62
C ARG A 29 10.63 2.87 4.83
N TYR A 30 10.76 2.77 3.52
CA TYR A 30 9.69 2.89 2.55
C TYR A 30 9.40 1.52 1.95
N LEU A 31 8.13 1.24 1.69
CA LEU A 31 7.68 0.03 1.01
C LEU A 31 6.95 0.43 -0.29
N PRO A 32 7.62 0.30 -1.45
CA PRO A 32 7.00 0.52 -2.75
C PRO A 32 6.20 -0.72 -3.17
N ILE A 33 5.00 -0.52 -3.68
CA ILE A 33 4.15 -1.59 -4.22
C ILE A 33 3.61 -1.14 -5.57
N TRP A 34 4.00 -1.83 -6.64
CA TRP A 34 3.42 -1.60 -7.97
C TRP A 34 1.96 -2.02 -7.99
N ILE A 35 1.09 -1.15 -8.48
CA ILE A 35 -0.37 -1.38 -8.53
C ILE A 35 -0.93 -1.01 -9.90
N GLY A 36 -2.15 -1.46 -10.18
CA GLY A 36 -2.86 -1.10 -11.39
C GLY A 36 -3.33 0.36 -11.39
N GLN A 37 -3.60 0.89 -12.59
CA GLN A 37 -4.10 2.27 -12.78
C GLN A 37 -5.44 2.51 -12.08
N THR A 38 -6.33 1.53 -12.10
CA THR A 38 -7.65 1.62 -11.47
C THR A 38 -7.53 1.70 -9.94
N GLU A 39 -6.68 0.86 -9.37
CA GLU A 39 -6.38 0.86 -7.94
C GLU A 39 -5.73 2.17 -7.50
N ALA A 40 -4.77 2.66 -8.30
CA ALA A 40 -4.12 3.94 -8.07
C ALA A 40 -5.13 5.09 -8.05
N ALA A 41 -6.03 5.16 -9.03
CA ALA A 41 -7.08 6.17 -9.07
C ALA A 41 -7.99 6.11 -7.83
N ALA A 42 -8.35 4.91 -7.37
CA ALA A 42 -9.23 4.74 -6.21
C ALA A 42 -8.60 5.21 -4.89
N ILE A 43 -7.30 5.00 -4.70
CA ILE A 43 -6.53 5.48 -3.54
C ILE A 43 -6.32 7.00 -3.64
N ALA A 44 -5.92 7.51 -4.81
CA ALA A 44 -5.66 8.93 -5.02
C ALA A 44 -6.89 9.80 -4.76
N LEU A 45 -8.08 9.37 -5.20
CA LEU A 45 -9.34 10.07 -4.93
C LEU A 45 -9.60 10.22 -3.43
N GLU A 46 -9.34 9.17 -2.65
CA GLU A 46 -9.52 9.20 -1.20
C GLU A 46 -8.50 10.12 -0.52
N GLN A 47 -7.23 10.05 -0.91
CA GLN A 47 -6.18 10.94 -0.37
C GLN A 47 -6.46 12.43 -0.67
N GLN A 48 -7.12 12.73 -1.79
CA GLN A 48 -7.56 14.08 -2.15
C GLN A 48 -8.84 14.52 -1.39
N GLY A 49 -9.44 13.64 -0.60
CA GLY A 49 -10.69 13.90 0.12
C GLY A 49 -11.90 14.09 -0.81
N VAL A 50 -11.83 13.59 -2.05
CA VAL A 50 -12.91 13.74 -3.04
C VAL A 50 -14.06 12.83 -2.66
N GLN A 51 -15.21 13.42 -2.33
CA GLN A 51 -16.44 12.67 -2.03
C GLN A 51 -17.28 12.48 -3.30
N PRO A 52 -17.45 11.23 -3.78
CA PRO A 52 -18.22 10.96 -4.97
C PRO A 52 -19.73 11.10 -4.71
N ALA A 53 -20.52 11.43 -5.74
CA ALA A 53 -21.97 11.55 -5.62
C ALA A 53 -22.68 10.22 -5.26
N ARG A 54 -22.04 9.09 -5.56
CA ARG A 54 -22.46 7.74 -5.18
C ARG A 54 -21.25 6.96 -4.67
N PRO A 55 -21.44 6.03 -3.71
CA PRO A 55 -20.35 5.19 -3.23
C PRO A 55 -19.66 4.44 -4.38
N LEU A 56 -18.33 4.51 -4.44
CA LEU A 56 -17.51 3.67 -5.32
C LEU A 56 -17.30 2.30 -4.69
N THR A 57 -16.52 1.43 -5.33
CA THR A 57 -16.32 0.04 -4.92
C THR A 57 -15.80 -0.08 -3.48
N HIS A 58 -14.75 0.65 -3.12
CA HIS A 58 -14.18 0.56 -1.76
C HIS A 58 -15.09 1.23 -0.71
N ASP A 59 -15.89 2.23 -1.09
CA ASP A 59 -16.94 2.80 -0.23
C ASP A 59 -18.07 1.78 0.01
N LEU A 60 -18.48 1.06 -1.04
CA LEU A 60 -19.44 -0.03 -0.94
C LEU A 60 -18.93 -1.11 0.00
N VAL A 61 -17.66 -1.51 -0.09
CA VAL A 61 -17.07 -2.50 0.83
C VAL A 61 -17.11 -2.02 2.28
N LYS A 62 -16.68 -0.78 2.56
CA LYS A 62 -16.80 -0.18 3.90
C LYS A 62 -18.25 -0.22 4.42
N ASN A 63 -19.20 0.13 3.55
CA ASN A 63 -20.63 0.12 3.89
C ASN A 63 -21.14 -1.30 4.16
N LEU A 64 -20.70 -2.30 3.40
CA LEU A 64 -21.03 -3.71 3.62
C LEU A 64 -20.49 -4.21 4.96
N ILE A 65 -19.23 -3.90 5.29
CA ILE A 65 -18.62 -4.25 6.58
C ILE A 65 -19.48 -3.70 7.73
N SER A 66 -19.85 -2.43 7.65
CA SER A 66 -20.69 -1.76 8.64
C SER A 66 -22.10 -2.35 8.72
N ALA A 67 -22.75 -2.60 7.58
CA ALA A 67 -24.10 -3.14 7.50
C ALA A 67 -24.21 -4.59 8.02
N LEU A 68 -23.13 -5.36 7.89
CA LEU A 68 -23.02 -6.72 8.41
C LEU A 68 -22.60 -6.75 9.89
N GLY A 69 -22.45 -5.59 10.54
CA GLY A 69 -22.11 -5.50 11.96
C GLY A 69 -20.70 -6.01 12.30
N ARG A 70 -19.77 -5.89 11.34
CA ARG A 70 -18.35 -6.25 11.53
C ARG A 70 -17.52 -4.99 11.70
N GLU A 71 -16.40 -5.12 12.38
CA GLU A 71 -15.47 -4.01 12.58
C GLU A 71 -14.13 -4.40 11.96
N LEU A 72 -13.73 -3.69 10.90
CA LEU A 72 -12.37 -3.76 10.39
C LEU A 72 -11.47 -3.05 11.41
N LYS A 73 -10.45 -3.74 11.92
CA LYS A 73 -9.54 -3.21 12.93
C LYS A 73 -8.30 -2.59 12.32
N GLU A 74 -7.78 -3.24 11.29
CA GLU A 74 -6.54 -2.87 10.62
C GLU A 74 -6.41 -3.66 9.32
N VAL A 75 -5.44 -3.27 8.51
CA VAL A 75 -4.99 -4.08 7.38
C VAL A 75 -3.51 -4.39 7.54
N ARG A 76 -3.08 -5.58 7.10
CA ARG A 76 -1.71 -6.03 7.24
C ARG A 76 -1.17 -6.48 5.88
N ILE A 77 -0.01 -6.00 5.48
CA ILE A 77 0.75 -6.55 4.36
C ILE A 77 1.62 -7.65 4.96
N VAL A 78 1.25 -8.90 4.66
CA VAL A 78 1.69 -10.06 5.44
C VAL A 78 2.78 -10.87 4.77
N ASP A 79 2.90 -10.79 3.45
CA ASP A 79 3.82 -11.65 2.71
C ASP A 79 4.24 -11.03 1.38
N LEU A 80 5.38 -11.50 0.87
CA LEU A 80 5.90 -11.24 -0.47
C LEU A 80 6.40 -12.58 -1.04
N GLN A 81 5.76 -13.03 -2.11
CA GLN A 81 6.16 -14.27 -2.79
C GLN A 81 6.32 -13.99 -4.27
N GLU A 82 7.51 -14.27 -4.82
CA GLU A 82 7.80 -14.11 -6.25
C GLU A 82 7.42 -12.71 -6.78
N GLY A 83 7.74 -11.66 -6.02
CA GLY A 83 7.39 -10.26 -6.35
C GLY A 83 5.91 -9.90 -6.16
N THR A 84 5.09 -10.82 -5.65
CA THR A 84 3.65 -10.60 -5.38
C THR A 84 3.41 -10.39 -3.89
N PHE A 85 2.96 -9.19 -3.53
CA PHE A 85 2.58 -8.87 -2.17
C PHE A 85 1.18 -9.40 -1.80
N TYR A 86 1.04 -9.89 -0.57
CA TYR A 86 -0.22 -10.34 0.02
C TYR A 86 -0.61 -9.46 1.20
N ALA A 87 -1.90 -9.23 1.38
CA ALA A 87 -2.43 -8.51 2.52
C ALA A 87 -3.65 -9.22 3.13
N ASP A 88 -3.93 -8.91 4.39
CA ASP A 88 -5.12 -9.33 5.11
C ASP A 88 -5.89 -8.10 5.60
N LEU A 89 -7.21 -8.12 5.40
CA LEU A 89 -8.16 -7.32 6.17
C LEU A 89 -8.41 -8.03 7.50
N VAL A 90 -8.06 -7.38 8.61
CA VAL A 90 -8.20 -7.97 9.96
C VAL A 90 -9.41 -7.38 10.66
N PHE A 91 -10.40 -8.23 10.94
CA PHE A 91 -11.65 -7.86 11.59
C PHE A 91 -11.66 -8.25 13.07
N ASP A 92 -12.68 -7.79 13.79
CA ASP A 92 -13.01 -8.26 15.13
C ASP A 92 -13.12 -9.79 15.21
N LYS A 93 -12.80 -10.35 16.39
CA LYS A 93 -12.77 -11.81 16.64
C LYS A 93 -11.76 -12.55 15.75
N ASP A 94 -10.66 -11.89 15.42
CA ASP A 94 -9.53 -12.42 14.65
C ASP A 94 -9.90 -13.01 13.28
N VAL A 95 -11.03 -12.59 12.70
CA VAL A 95 -11.40 -12.99 11.35
C VAL A 95 -10.52 -12.25 10.36
N ARG A 96 -9.89 -12.99 9.45
CA ARG A 96 -9.02 -12.45 8.41
C ARG A 96 -9.58 -12.77 7.03
N VAL A 97 -9.47 -11.80 6.13
CA VAL A 97 -9.81 -11.97 4.71
C VAL A 97 -8.60 -11.57 3.89
N SER A 98 -8.04 -12.52 3.15
CA SER A 98 -6.92 -12.27 2.24
C SER A 98 -7.36 -11.36 1.09
N ALA A 99 -6.51 -10.40 0.74
CA ALA A 99 -6.74 -9.40 -0.28
C ALA A 99 -5.42 -8.92 -0.89
N ARG A 100 -5.50 -8.17 -2.00
CA ARG A 100 -4.36 -7.44 -2.54
C ARG A 100 -4.03 -6.25 -1.62
N PRO A 101 -2.76 -5.84 -1.49
CA PRO A 101 -2.39 -4.65 -0.73
C PRO A 101 -3.10 -3.38 -1.21
N SER A 102 -3.27 -3.22 -2.53
CA SER A 102 -3.94 -2.06 -3.12
C SER A 102 -5.38 -1.89 -2.64
N ASP A 103 -6.17 -2.96 -2.66
CA ASP A 103 -7.55 -2.96 -2.17
C ASP A 103 -7.60 -2.73 -0.66
N SER A 104 -6.70 -3.40 0.06
CA SER A 104 -6.61 -3.30 1.53
C SER A 104 -6.32 -1.87 1.97
N VAL A 105 -5.35 -1.20 1.35
CA VAL A 105 -5.01 0.20 1.62
C VAL A 105 -6.16 1.13 1.22
N ALA A 106 -6.80 0.92 0.07
CA ALA A 106 -7.93 1.74 -0.37
C ALA A 106 -9.14 1.66 0.59
N ILE A 107 -9.38 0.48 1.18
CA ILE A 107 -10.41 0.27 2.22
C ILE A 107 -9.96 0.89 3.53
N ALA A 108 -8.70 0.71 3.92
CA ALA A 108 -8.16 1.20 5.19
C ALA A 108 -8.28 2.72 5.32
N LEU A 109 -7.92 3.45 4.25
CA LEU A 109 -8.05 4.91 4.19
C LEU A 109 -9.50 5.36 4.41
N ARG A 110 -10.47 4.71 3.75
CA ARG A 110 -11.91 5.04 3.88
C ARG A 110 -12.48 4.65 5.23
N ALA A 111 -12.02 3.54 5.81
CA ALA A 111 -12.46 3.05 7.11
C ALA A 111 -11.78 3.80 8.27
N GLY A 112 -10.67 4.49 8.01
CA GLY A 112 -9.89 5.18 9.04
C GLY A 112 -9.18 4.22 9.98
N VAL A 113 -8.72 3.08 9.46
CA VAL A 113 -8.03 2.03 10.24
C VAL A 113 -6.53 2.01 9.90
N PRO A 114 -5.67 1.60 10.84
CA PRO A 114 -4.23 1.54 10.61
C PRO A 114 -3.86 0.49 9.56
N ILE A 115 -2.75 0.75 8.89
CA ILE A 115 -2.11 -0.12 7.90
C ILE A 115 -0.80 -0.59 8.52
N PHE A 116 -0.52 -1.88 8.47
CA PHE A 116 0.74 -2.45 8.94
C PHE A 116 1.43 -3.24 7.85
N ALA A 117 2.75 -3.38 7.95
CA ALA A 117 3.53 -4.35 7.20
C ALA A 117 4.28 -5.26 8.17
N GLU A 118 4.34 -6.56 7.84
CA GLU A 118 5.10 -7.53 8.62
C GLU A 118 6.61 -7.32 8.43
N GLU A 119 7.38 -7.64 9.48
CA GLU A 119 8.83 -7.40 9.46
C GLU A 119 9.56 -8.15 8.34
N PRO A 120 9.23 -9.42 8.01
CA PRO A 120 9.84 -10.09 6.86
C PRO A 120 9.61 -9.35 5.54
N VAL A 121 8.41 -8.79 5.33
CA VAL A 121 8.10 -8.00 4.12
C VAL A 121 8.96 -6.75 4.04
N LEU A 122 9.13 -6.04 5.17
CA LEU A 122 9.95 -4.84 5.24
C LEU A 122 11.46 -5.14 5.17
N ALA A 123 11.89 -6.30 5.64
CA ALA A 123 13.28 -6.74 5.51
C ALA A 123 13.62 -7.10 4.06
N GLU A 124 12.67 -7.66 3.31
CA GLU A 124 12.86 -8.08 1.92
C GLU A 124 12.71 -6.93 0.92
N ALA A 125 11.67 -6.12 1.06
CA ALA A 125 11.31 -5.08 0.08
C ALA A 125 11.31 -3.65 0.65
N GLY A 126 11.62 -3.48 1.94
CA GLY A 126 11.74 -2.17 2.55
C GLY A 126 13.05 -1.49 2.17
N LEU A 127 12.98 -0.19 1.94
CA LEU A 127 14.09 0.62 1.43
C LEU A 127 14.36 1.79 2.36
N ILE A 128 15.62 2.00 2.71
CA ILE A 128 16.04 3.16 3.51
C ILE A 128 16.51 4.25 2.54
N MET A 129 15.84 5.39 2.55
CA MET A 129 16.24 6.54 1.74
C MET A 129 17.30 7.36 2.48
N PRO A 130 18.49 7.62 1.90
CA PRO A 130 19.55 8.36 2.58
C PRO A 130 19.21 9.85 2.75
N ASP A 131 18.99 10.22 4.02
CA ASP A 131 18.87 11.52 4.69
C ASP A 131 17.98 12.62 4.05
N GLU A 132 17.13 13.15 4.93
CA GLU A 132 16.06 14.16 4.84
C GLU A 132 16.48 15.56 4.36
N ARG A 133 17.10 15.69 3.19
CA ARG A 133 17.32 17.01 2.55
C ARG A 133 16.48 17.16 1.29
N GLU A 134 15.35 17.86 1.48
CA GLU A 134 14.50 18.66 0.58
C GLU A 134 14.18 18.20 -0.86
N ASP A 135 14.80 17.14 -1.39
CA ASP A 135 14.58 16.62 -2.74
C ASP A 135 14.15 15.14 -2.69
N GLU A 136 13.21 14.80 -1.79
CA GLU A 136 12.65 13.43 -1.65
C GLU A 136 12.12 12.87 -2.98
N VAL A 137 11.60 13.74 -3.85
CA VAL A 137 11.01 13.35 -5.14
C VAL A 137 12.08 13.01 -6.17
N GLU A 138 13.23 13.67 -6.13
CA GLU A 138 14.27 13.51 -7.15
C GLU A 138 15.16 12.30 -6.83
N LYS A 139 15.57 12.15 -5.56
CA LYS A 139 16.26 10.94 -5.10
C LYS A 139 15.39 9.69 -5.25
N PHE A 140 14.08 9.79 -5.06
CA PHE A 140 13.16 8.67 -5.29
C PHE A 140 12.96 8.35 -6.77
N LYS A 141 12.96 9.37 -7.65
CA LYS A 141 12.96 9.14 -9.10
C LYS A 141 14.24 8.42 -9.55
N GLU A 142 15.40 8.90 -9.11
CA GLU A 142 16.69 8.24 -9.40
C GLU A 142 16.71 6.80 -8.84
N PHE A 143 16.12 6.58 -7.67
CA PHE A 143 16.00 5.26 -7.08
C PHE A 143 15.05 4.34 -7.87
N LEU A 144 13.84 4.80 -8.25
CA LEU A 144 12.94 4.01 -9.09
C LEU A 144 13.57 3.72 -10.46
N GLU A 145 14.30 4.67 -11.05
CA GLU A 145 15.07 4.42 -12.27
C GLU A 145 16.14 3.33 -12.09
N SER A 146 16.62 3.13 -10.86
CA SER A 146 17.60 2.08 -10.52
C SER A 146 17.00 0.73 -10.12
N VAL A 147 15.69 0.68 -9.83
CA VAL A 147 15.01 -0.53 -9.34
C VAL A 147 13.82 -0.86 -10.23
N SER A 148 13.96 -1.94 -10.98
CA SER A 148 12.94 -2.48 -11.85
C SER A 148 12.00 -3.44 -11.11
N PRO A 149 10.77 -3.65 -11.61
CA PRO A 149 9.88 -4.71 -11.10
C PRO A 149 10.49 -6.11 -11.11
N ASP A 150 11.48 -6.36 -11.97
CA ASP A 150 12.20 -7.63 -12.07
C ASP A 150 13.24 -7.81 -10.95
N ASP A 151 13.69 -6.74 -10.27
CA ASP A 151 14.61 -6.86 -9.13
C ASP A 151 13.95 -7.50 -7.90
N PHE A 152 12.61 -7.53 -7.86
CA PHE A 152 11.83 -8.25 -6.85
C PHE A 152 11.42 -9.66 -7.31
N LYS A 153 11.76 -10.06 -8.54
CA LYS A 153 11.66 -11.44 -8.98
C LYS A 153 13.01 -12.09 -8.68
N ALA A 154 13.08 -12.80 -7.56
CA ALA A 154 14.29 -13.52 -7.17
C ALA A 154 14.83 -14.36 -8.34
N THR A 155 16.13 -14.22 -8.59
CA THR A 155 16.94 -15.07 -9.45
C THR A 155 16.70 -16.55 -9.14
N ASP A 156 16.32 -17.32 -10.15
CA ASP A 156 16.28 -18.78 -10.10
C ASP A 156 17.64 -19.32 -9.61
N GLY A 157 17.61 -20.05 -8.50
CA GLY A 157 18.71 -20.82 -7.94
C GLY A 157 18.20 -22.07 -7.24
#